data_AF-A0A926JGR3-F1
#
_entry.id   AF-A0A926JGR3-F1
#
_cell.length_a   1.000
_cell.length_b   1.000
_cell.length_c   1.000
_cell.angle_alpha   90.00
_cell.angle_beta   90.00
_cell.angle_gamma   90.00
#
_symmetry.space_group_name_H-M   'P 1'
#
loop_
_entity.id
_entity.type
_entity.pdbx_description
1 polymer ?
#
loop_
_entity_poly.entity_id
_entity_poly.type
_entity_poly.pdbx_seq_one_letter_code
_entity_poly.pdbx_strand_id
1 'polypeptide(L)'
;MTNHGETTGSFDDGNGIARDARASGDGHTSRGELPEPETHLGDTAYDDQGEHQVTLRTPAELADALPYLLGYRPEDSIVLAALHDRDGRGRFGGRARLGIPANRDDWPSAARQLAHGLVTGSERRGARPEQMVVYLCQEPAEGEPGRKVMERLRPLAQELRLQCGSLDVPVVEALCISDGRFWSYCCDNEVCCPAEGIPMGLPGTSVLAAAATYAGIQVRGTLRELRARLLPWENTAALEQEVALDTASMETVPRILDGTDRAEVAEETLELAERIMGRLAEAPPVSGALMSDLRDDELIGHDEAATLILGLQDRTTRDRAAEWMEDDEADPALRLWRALARRCVGPYREHAAAPLTLAGWVAWSTGDELEAREALAMALGADPDYLFARLLHQACNEGLDPESVRRCLRAERKGRGRPGTASASATDDPDAGTAAADPAEHEVADPAPREPARRRRRVRGEGASSEGTPCEGAPCEERAETREPSIRTSPPRRPADDTRPGGGRTRSTRPRTPGKGAGRRRDTRPESAHPASRKGEG
;
A
#
# COMPACT_ATOMS: atom_id res chain seq x y z
N MET A 1 -4.67 1.47 -6.10
CA MET A 1 -3.90 2.35 -7.01
C MET A 1 -3.01 3.20 -6.14
N THR A 2 -1.68 3.08 -6.29
CA THR A 2 -0.73 3.88 -5.52
C THR A 2 -0.19 5.01 -6.38
N ASN A 3 -0.34 6.24 -5.91
CA ASN A 3 0.23 7.42 -6.55
C ASN A 3 1.52 7.80 -5.82
N HIS A 4 2.62 7.89 -6.55
CA HIS A 4 3.91 8.35 -6.01
C HIS A 4 4.09 9.82 -6.41
N GLY A 5 4.23 10.67 -5.39
CA GLY A 5 4.49 12.11 -5.54
C GLY A 5 5.96 12.44 -5.78
N GLU A 6 6.23 13.71 -6.07
CA GLU A 6 7.60 14.25 -6.13
C GLU A 6 8.05 14.67 -4.72
N THR A 7 8.70 13.76 -4.00
CA THR A 7 9.31 14.05 -2.68
C THR A 7 10.68 13.39 -2.55
N THR A 8 11.68 14.01 -3.17
CA THR A 8 13.08 13.94 -2.74
C THR A 8 13.57 15.35 -2.46
N GLY A 9 13.03 15.96 -1.40
CA GLY A 9 13.51 17.23 -0.86
C GLY A 9 14.76 17.01 -0.01
N SER A 10 15.70 17.96 -0.05
CA SER A 10 16.95 17.90 0.70
C SER A 10 16.72 17.82 2.21
N PHE A 11 17.41 16.90 2.88
CA PHE A 11 17.52 16.90 4.34
C PHE A 11 18.60 17.92 4.75
N ASP A 12 18.20 18.86 5.61
CA ASP A 12 19.05 19.94 6.12
C ASP A 12 19.77 19.46 7.39
N ASP A 13 21.02 19.01 7.25
CA ASP A 13 21.82 18.37 8.31
C ASP A 13 22.37 19.39 9.33
N GLY A 14 21.47 19.90 10.18
CA GLY A 14 21.81 20.80 11.27
C GLY A 14 21.87 20.11 12.64
N ASN A 15 23.08 19.72 13.10
CA ASN A 15 23.57 20.03 14.47
C ASN A 15 25.03 19.56 14.71
N GLY A 16 26.01 20.47 14.59
CA GLY A 16 27.39 20.22 15.00
C GLY A 16 27.58 20.32 16.51
N ILE A 17 27.96 19.22 17.16
CA ILE A 17 28.14 19.12 18.63
C ILE A 17 29.19 20.11 19.14
N ALA A 18 28.79 21.03 20.02
CA ALA A 18 29.69 21.88 20.77
C ALA A 18 30.45 21.11 21.86
N ARG A 19 31.79 21.22 21.89
CA ARG A 19 32.63 20.89 23.06
C ARG A 19 33.75 21.90 23.23
N ASP A 20 33.85 22.45 24.44
CA ASP A 20 34.90 23.36 24.87
C ASP A 20 36.29 22.72 24.85
N ALA A 21 37.29 23.49 24.38
CA ALA A 21 38.68 23.32 24.79
C ALA A 21 39.36 24.69 24.87
N ARG A 22 39.89 25.03 26.05
CA ARG A 22 40.56 26.32 26.32
C ARG A 22 42.00 26.32 25.78
N ALA A 23 42.42 27.44 25.18
CA ALA A 23 43.84 27.81 25.12
C ALA A 23 44.00 29.34 25.06
N SER A 24 44.81 29.89 25.96
CA SER A 24 45.29 31.28 25.89
C SER A 24 46.63 31.33 25.15
N GLY A 25 46.94 32.43 24.45
CA GLY A 25 48.27 32.65 23.87
C GLY A 25 48.38 33.95 23.07
N ASP A 26 49.36 34.78 23.41
CA ASP A 26 49.55 36.12 22.85
C ASP A 26 50.23 36.17 21.46
N GLY A 27 49.89 37.20 20.68
CA GLY A 27 50.92 38.15 20.23
C GLY A 27 51.43 38.14 18.77
N HIS A 28 51.81 39.34 18.35
CA HIS A 28 52.68 39.72 17.20
C HIS A 28 52.12 39.78 15.76
N THR A 29 51.59 40.97 15.45
CA THR A 29 52.03 41.85 14.34
C THR A 29 52.89 41.27 13.20
N SER A 30 52.45 41.48 11.95
CA SER A 30 53.19 42.32 10.99
C SER A 30 52.31 42.78 9.82
N ARG A 31 52.73 43.89 9.21
CA ARG A 31 51.98 44.71 8.25
C ARG A 31 52.63 44.56 6.86
N GLY A 32 51.83 44.43 5.80
CA GLY A 32 52.29 44.41 4.41
C GLY A 32 51.21 45.03 3.51
N GLU A 33 51.54 46.15 2.87
CA GLU A 33 50.62 46.92 2.02
C GLU A 33 50.43 46.29 0.64
N LEU A 34 49.27 46.58 0.00
CA LEU A 34 49.10 47.04 -1.40
C LEU A 34 47.58 47.39 -1.62
N PRO A 35 47.17 48.06 -2.71
CA PRO A 35 46.17 49.14 -2.62
C PRO A 35 44.74 48.76 -3.04
N GLU A 36 43.77 49.59 -2.67
CA GLU A 36 42.46 49.69 -3.36
C GLU A 36 42.60 50.42 -4.70
N PRO A 37 41.73 50.16 -5.69
CA PRO A 37 40.49 50.95 -5.74
C PRO A 37 39.22 50.21 -6.19
N GLU A 38 38.09 50.69 -5.67
CA GLU A 38 36.82 50.96 -6.37
C GLU A 38 36.17 49.83 -7.22
N THR A 39 35.17 49.20 -6.58
CA THR A 39 33.82 48.95 -7.13
C THR A 39 33.65 48.82 -8.65
N HIS A 40 33.52 47.58 -9.13
CA HIS A 40 32.63 47.28 -10.24
C HIS A 40 31.51 46.35 -9.78
N LEU A 41 30.27 46.86 -9.82
CA LEU A 41 29.06 46.05 -9.70
C LEU A 41 28.98 45.11 -10.90
N GLY A 42 29.38 43.87 -10.71
CA GLY A 42 29.18 42.76 -11.63
C GLY A 42 28.27 41.75 -10.94
N ASP A 43 27.05 41.62 -11.45
CA ASP A 43 25.99 40.77 -10.92
C ASP A 43 26.39 39.29 -11.06
N THR A 44 27.04 38.72 -10.03
CA THR A 44 27.40 37.31 -10.01
C THR A 44 26.17 36.49 -9.69
N ALA A 45 25.49 36.06 -10.75
CA ALA A 45 24.61 34.90 -10.68
C ALA A 45 25.38 33.77 -9.97
N TYR A 46 24.89 33.37 -8.79
CA TYR A 46 25.27 32.10 -8.20
C TYR A 46 24.64 31.02 -9.08
N ASP A 47 25.44 30.54 -10.02
CA ASP A 47 25.06 29.47 -10.92
C ASP A 47 24.71 28.24 -10.09
N ASP A 48 23.54 27.66 -10.42
CA ASP A 48 22.89 26.62 -9.64
C ASP A 48 23.81 25.40 -9.49
N GLN A 49 23.90 24.81 -8.29
CA GLN A 49 24.83 23.73 -7.98
C GLN A 49 24.35 22.37 -8.53
N GLY A 50 24.27 22.30 -9.86
CA GLY A 50 24.34 21.07 -10.63
C GLY A 50 23.35 19.98 -10.24
N GLU A 51 22.04 20.21 -10.44
CA GLU A 51 21.08 19.12 -10.61
C GLU A 51 21.68 18.07 -11.56
N HIS A 52 21.99 16.86 -11.07
CA HIS A 52 22.54 15.77 -11.89
C HIS A 52 21.43 15.18 -12.78
N GLN A 53 21.02 15.94 -13.80
CA GLN A 53 19.94 15.60 -14.72
C GLN A 53 20.33 14.43 -15.64
N VAL A 54 19.94 13.21 -15.27
CA VAL A 54 20.00 12.06 -16.18
C VAL A 54 18.90 12.20 -17.23
N THR A 55 19.28 12.26 -18.50
CA THR A 55 18.35 12.28 -19.64
C THR A 55 18.19 10.88 -20.20
N LEU A 56 16.97 10.34 -20.23
CA LEU A 56 16.67 9.06 -20.87
C LEU A 56 16.26 9.30 -22.33
N ARG A 57 16.87 8.56 -23.25
CA ARG A 57 16.73 8.72 -24.71
C ARG A 57 16.35 7.44 -25.45
N THR A 58 16.44 6.28 -24.79
CA THR A 58 16.16 4.98 -25.40
C THR A 58 15.16 4.16 -24.58
N PRO A 59 14.42 3.22 -25.21
CA PRO A 59 13.57 2.27 -24.49
C PRO A 59 14.32 1.44 -23.43
N ALA A 60 15.61 1.16 -23.66
CA ALA A 60 16.48 0.47 -22.71
C ALA A 60 16.71 1.32 -21.45
N GLU A 61 17.02 2.60 -21.60
CA GLU A 61 17.16 3.55 -20.50
C GLU A 61 15.84 3.74 -19.75
N LEU A 62 14.70 3.77 -20.45
CA LEU A 62 13.37 3.81 -19.83
C LEU A 62 13.10 2.57 -18.97
N ALA A 63 13.43 1.36 -19.45
CA ALA A 63 13.25 0.11 -18.71
C ALA A 63 14.15 0.06 -17.46
N ASP A 64 15.42 0.39 -17.62
CA ASP A 64 16.41 0.42 -16.53
C ASP A 64 16.10 1.49 -15.47
N ALA A 65 15.41 2.57 -15.85
CA ALA A 65 15.00 3.63 -14.93
C ALA A 65 13.87 3.26 -13.98
N LEU A 66 13.00 2.31 -14.35
CA LEU A 66 11.77 2.04 -13.63
C LEU A 66 11.97 1.76 -12.12
N PRO A 67 12.97 0.98 -11.67
CA PRO A 67 13.17 0.73 -10.25
C PRO A 67 13.59 1.98 -9.47
N TYR A 68 14.36 2.88 -10.10
CA TYR A 68 14.82 4.14 -9.50
C TYR A 68 13.71 5.21 -9.47
N LEU A 69 12.81 5.20 -10.46
CA LEU A 69 11.60 6.03 -10.49
C LEU A 69 10.58 5.66 -9.41
N LEU A 70 10.65 4.45 -8.85
CA LEU A 70 9.72 3.91 -7.85
C LEU A 70 10.34 3.68 -6.47
N GLY A 71 11.67 3.55 -6.37
CA GLY A 71 12.37 3.15 -5.13
C GLY A 71 12.38 1.64 -4.86
N TYR A 72 11.85 0.81 -5.76
CA TYR A 72 11.75 -0.65 -5.66
C TYR A 72 11.59 -1.29 -7.04
N ARG A 73 11.86 -2.60 -7.18
CA ARG A 73 11.54 -3.33 -8.42
C ARG A 73 10.06 -3.74 -8.43
N PRO A 74 9.23 -3.23 -9.37
CA PRO A 74 7.85 -3.66 -9.50
C PRO A 74 7.76 -5.06 -10.10
N GLU A 75 6.89 -5.90 -9.52
CA GLU A 75 6.52 -7.22 -10.02
C GLU A 75 4.97 -7.27 -10.15
N ASP A 76 4.45 -8.05 -11.10
CA ASP A 76 3.02 -8.21 -11.42
C ASP A 76 2.22 -6.88 -11.42
N SER A 77 2.78 -5.86 -12.07
CA SER A 77 2.32 -4.47 -11.96
C SER A 77 2.23 -3.75 -13.30
N ILE A 78 1.18 -2.93 -13.42
CA ILE A 78 1.04 -1.84 -14.38
C ILE A 78 1.60 -0.59 -13.73
N VAL A 79 2.48 0.14 -14.41
CA VAL A 79 2.96 1.46 -13.99
C VAL A 79 2.74 2.45 -15.13
N LEU A 80 2.09 3.57 -14.82
CA LEU A 80 2.01 4.74 -15.69
C LEU A 80 2.90 5.83 -15.10
N ALA A 81 3.77 6.38 -15.94
CA ALA A 81 4.59 7.54 -15.59
C ALA A 81 4.17 8.72 -16.48
N ALA A 82 3.79 9.82 -15.83
CA ALA A 82 3.54 11.09 -16.52
C ALA A 82 4.87 11.67 -17.02
N LEU A 83 4.86 12.18 -18.26
CA LEU A 83 5.91 13.02 -18.81
C LEU A 83 5.35 14.42 -19.01
N HIS A 84 6.08 15.41 -18.49
CA HIS A 84 5.81 16.83 -18.69
C HIS A 84 6.84 17.48 -19.60
N ASP A 85 6.39 18.22 -20.60
CA ASP A 85 7.30 19.01 -21.44
C ASP A 85 7.55 20.38 -20.81
N ARG A 86 8.77 20.60 -20.30
CA ARG A 86 9.26 21.93 -19.95
C ARG A 86 10.49 22.23 -20.80
N ASP A 87 10.41 23.33 -21.54
CA ASP A 87 11.49 23.86 -22.38
C ASP A 87 12.02 22.88 -23.45
N GLY A 88 11.15 22.00 -23.96
CA GLY A 88 11.50 20.99 -24.97
C GLY A 88 12.22 19.77 -24.39
N ARG A 89 12.15 19.56 -23.07
CA ARG A 89 12.71 18.40 -22.37
C ARG A 89 11.62 17.75 -21.52
N GLY A 90 11.26 16.51 -21.90
CA GLY A 90 10.37 15.68 -21.09
C GLY A 90 11.00 15.37 -19.72
N ARG A 91 10.38 15.84 -18.64
CA ARG A 91 10.67 15.43 -17.26
C ARG A 91 9.60 14.46 -16.76
N PHE A 92 9.97 13.46 -15.96
CA PHE A 92 9.01 12.61 -15.28
C PHE A 92 8.30 13.37 -14.18
N GLY A 93 6.98 13.27 -14.13
CA GLY A 93 6.16 13.80 -13.04
C GLY A 93 5.58 12.71 -12.15
N GLY A 94 4.27 12.80 -11.89
CA GLY A 94 3.52 11.82 -11.12
C GLY A 94 3.58 10.40 -11.70
N ARG A 95 3.66 9.40 -10.82
CA ARG A 95 3.63 7.98 -11.19
C ARG A 95 2.44 7.30 -10.53
N ALA A 96 1.75 6.44 -11.26
CA ALA A 96 0.65 5.64 -10.74
C ALA A 96 0.89 4.15 -10.99
N ARG A 97 0.68 3.32 -9.97
CA ARG A 97 0.87 1.87 -10.03
C ARG A 97 -0.37 1.10 -9.58
N LEU A 98 -0.60 -0.04 -10.23
CA LEU A 98 -1.66 -1.00 -9.92
C LEU A 98 -1.15 -2.41 -10.20
N GLY A 99 -1.56 -3.40 -9.41
CA GLY A 99 -1.28 -4.81 -9.75
C GLY A 99 -2.01 -5.22 -11.04
N ILE A 100 -1.42 -6.09 -11.85
CA ILE A 100 -2.09 -6.60 -13.05
C ILE A 100 -3.27 -7.49 -12.60
N PRO A 101 -4.53 -7.19 -12.98
CA PRO A 101 -5.66 -8.02 -12.58
C PRO A 101 -5.55 -9.43 -13.16
N ALA A 102 -5.82 -10.44 -12.32
CA ALA A 102 -5.74 -11.85 -12.73
C ALA A 102 -6.81 -12.21 -13.77
N ASN A 103 -8.02 -11.64 -13.67
CA ASN A 103 -9.02 -11.76 -14.71
C ASN A 103 -8.80 -10.70 -15.81
N ARG A 104 -8.87 -11.15 -17.06
CA ARG A 104 -8.73 -10.30 -18.26
C ARG A 104 -9.93 -9.38 -18.47
N ASP A 105 -11.10 -9.74 -17.97
CA ASP A 105 -12.31 -8.91 -18.09
C ASP A 105 -12.20 -7.60 -17.29
N ASP A 106 -11.37 -7.58 -16.24
CA ASP A 106 -11.12 -6.39 -15.41
C ASP A 106 -10.11 -5.41 -16.04
N TRP A 107 -9.36 -5.84 -17.06
CA TRP A 107 -8.29 -5.05 -17.67
C TRP A 107 -8.75 -3.68 -18.22
N PRO A 108 -9.90 -3.53 -18.90
CA PRO A 108 -10.40 -2.22 -19.32
C PRO A 108 -10.79 -1.31 -18.16
N SER A 109 -11.31 -1.88 -17.07
CA SER A 109 -11.64 -1.12 -15.86
C SER A 109 -10.37 -0.62 -15.16
N ALA A 110 -9.39 -1.51 -14.99
CA ALA A 110 -8.09 -1.19 -14.40
C ALA A 110 -7.32 -0.14 -15.22
N ALA A 111 -7.25 -0.30 -16.55
CA ALA A 111 -6.60 0.66 -17.44
C ALA A 111 -7.26 2.04 -17.41
N ARG A 112 -8.60 2.09 -17.43
CA ARG A 112 -9.36 3.34 -17.33
C ARG A 112 -9.08 4.04 -16.01
N GLN A 113 -9.23 3.34 -14.88
CA GLN A 113 -9.02 3.90 -13.54
C GLN A 113 -7.59 4.44 -13.38
N LEU A 114 -6.59 3.68 -13.81
CA LEU A 114 -5.18 4.06 -13.69
C LEU A 114 -4.84 5.31 -14.52
N ALA A 115 -5.32 5.38 -15.77
CA ALA A 115 -5.12 6.55 -16.63
C ALA A 115 -5.85 7.79 -16.09
N HIS A 116 -7.15 7.67 -15.78
CA HIS A 116 -7.96 8.79 -15.27
C HIS A 116 -7.44 9.32 -13.93
N GLY A 117 -7.09 8.44 -12.99
CA GLY A 117 -6.62 8.84 -11.68
C GLY A 117 -5.23 9.49 -11.71
N LEU A 118 -4.34 9.11 -12.65
CA LEU A 118 -3.06 9.79 -12.82
C LEU A 118 -3.24 11.18 -13.45
N VAL A 119 -4.03 11.29 -14.53
CA VAL A 119 -4.30 12.60 -15.18
C VAL A 119 -4.99 13.56 -14.20
N THR A 120 -6.09 13.14 -13.57
CA THR A 120 -6.81 13.95 -12.57
C THR A 120 -5.94 14.28 -11.36
N GLY A 121 -5.09 13.35 -10.93
CA GLY A 121 -4.15 13.56 -9.83
C GLY A 121 -3.08 14.61 -10.15
N SER A 122 -2.56 14.62 -11.37
CA SER A 122 -1.56 15.61 -11.80
C SER A 122 -2.19 16.98 -12.09
N GLU A 123 -3.40 17.03 -12.68
CA GLU A 123 -4.18 18.27 -12.80
C GLU A 123 -4.40 18.95 -11.44
N ARG A 124 -4.74 18.19 -10.39
CA ARG A 124 -4.85 18.71 -9.01
C ARG A 124 -3.52 19.23 -8.43
N ARG A 125 -2.38 18.73 -8.92
CA ARG A 125 -1.02 19.20 -8.56
C ARG A 125 -0.53 20.36 -9.44
N GLY A 126 -1.35 20.85 -10.37
CA GLY A 126 -1.11 22.06 -11.14
C GLY A 126 -0.61 21.87 -12.57
N ALA A 127 -0.39 20.64 -13.03
CA ALA A 127 0.02 20.36 -14.42
C ALA A 127 -0.64 19.08 -14.96
N ARG A 128 -1.34 19.20 -16.10
CA ARG A 128 -1.80 18.03 -16.85
C ARG A 128 -0.59 17.40 -17.57
N PRO A 129 -0.44 16.07 -17.62
CA PRO A 129 0.62 15.46 -18.40
C PRO A 129 0.37 15.61 -19.90
N GLU A 130 1.40 15.99 -20.64
CA GLU A 130 1.40 16.07 -22.10
C GLU A 130 1.60 14.68 -22.74
N GLN A 131 2.33 13.79 -22.07
CA GLN A 131 2.71 12.46 -22.57
C GLN A 131 2.76 11.42 -21.44
N MET A 132 2.72 10.13 -21.78
CA MET A 132 2.82 9.03 -20.82
C MET A 132 3.77 7.92 -21.28
N VAL A 133 4.41 7.25 -20.31
CA VAL A 133 5.10 5.97 -20.50
C VAL A 133 4.33 4.88 -19.75
N VAL A 134 4.10 3.74 -20.42
CA VAL A 134 3.47 2.55 -19.84
C VAL A 134 4.55 1.51 -19.57
N TYR A 135 4.53 0.91 -18.38
CA TYR A 135 5.32 -0.28 -18.06
C TYR A 135 4.40 -1.41 -17.59
N LEU A 136 4.62 -2.61 -18.12
CA LEU A 136 3.97 -3.85 -17.73
C LEU A 136 5.05 -4.82 -17.23
N CYS A 137 5.12 -4.99 -15.91
CA CYS A 137 6.12 -5.82 -15.25
C CYS A 137 5.46 -7.11 -14.76
N GLN A 138 5.89 -8.26 -15.27
CA GLN A 138 5.41 -9.57 -14.81
C GLN A 138 6.50 -10.59 -15.09
N GLU A 139 6.91 -11.33 -14.05
CA GLU A 139 7.81 -12.47 -14.25
C GLU A 139 7.03 -13.66 -14.84
N PRO A 140 7.68 -14.50 -15.66
CA PRO A 140 7.02 -15.67 -16.22
C PRO A 140 6.77 -16.73 -15.14
N ALA A 141 5.81 -17.62 -15.40
CA ALA A 141 5.68 -18.85 -14.63
C ALA A 141 6.93 -19.75 -14.80
N GLU A 142 7.14 -20.72 -13.90
CA GLU A 142 8.28 -21.63 -14.00
C GLU A 142 8.29 -22.38 -15.35
N GLY A 143 9.37 -22.19 -16.14
CA GLY A 143 9.52 -22.75 -17.48
C GLY A 143 8.75 -22.01 -18.60
N GLU A 144 8.06 -20.91 -18.31
CA GLU A 144 7.52 -20.00 -19.32
C GLU A 144 8.60 -18.99 -19.79
N PRO A 145 8.78 -18.76 -21.10
CA PRO A 145 9.66 -17.69 -21.59
C PRO A 145 8.96 -16.32 -21.51
N GLY A 146 9.68 -15.26 -21.13
CA GLY A 146 9.14 -13.90 -21.01
C GLY A 146 8.41 -13.37 -22.26
N ARG A 147 8.74 -13.86 -23.46
CA ARG A 147 7.99 -13.58 -24.70
C ARG A 147 6.50 -13.91 -24.58
N LYS A 148 6.12 -15.01 -23.93
CA LYS A 148 4.70 -15.38 -23.74
C LYS A 148 3.98 -14.39 -22.82
N VAL A 149 4.69 -13.84 -21.83
CA VAL A 149 4.17 -12.77 -20.96
C VAL A 149 3.86 -11.52 -21.79
N MET A 150 4.79 -11.12 -22.67
CA MET A 150 4.57 -10.01 -23.61
C MET A 150 3.38 -10.26 -24.55
N GLU A 151 3.26 -11.46 -25.13
CA GLU A 151 2.12 -11.81 -26.00
C GLU A 151 0.79 -11.83 -25.21
N ARG A 152 0.81 -12.31 -23.96
CA ARG A 152 -0.33 -12.32 -23.03
C ARG A 152 -0.80 -10.92 -22.64
N LEU A 153 0.13 -10.01 -22.38
CA LEU A 153 -0.14 -8.64 -21.89
C LEU A 153 -0.36 -7.61 -23.01
N ARG A 154 -0.09 -7.94 -24.28
CA ARG A 154 -0.35 -7.08 -25.44
C ARG A 154 -1.75 -6.42 -25.48
N PRO A 155 -2.86 -7.10 -25.15
CA PRO A 155 -4.18 -6.47 -25.10
C PRO A 155 -4.31 -5.41 -24.00
N LEU A 156 -3.69 -5.62 -22.84
CA LEU A 156 -3.64 -4.65 -21.74
C LEU A 156 -2.81 -3.41 -22.13
N ALA A 157 -1.67 -3.61 -22.80
CA ALA A 157 -0.87 -2.51 -23.34
C ALA A 157 -1.66 -1.67 -24.34
N GLN A 158 -2.42 -2.31 -25.24
CA GLN A 158 -3.30 -1.61 -26.19
C GLN A 158 -4.41 -0.84 -25.49
N GLU A 159 -5.07 -1.45 -24.49
CA GLU A 159 -6.14 -0.81 -23.73
C GLU A 159 -5.63 0.43 -22.96
N LEU A 160 -4.47 0.33 -22.30
CA LEU A 160 -3.83 1.47 -21.63
C LEU A 160 -3.56 2.61 -22.62
N ARG A 161 -3.03 2.31 -23.82
CA ARG A 161 -2.79 3.32 -24.88
C ARG A 161 -4.09 3.98 -25.34
N LEU A 162 -5.18 3.21 -25.48
CA LEU A 162 -6.49 3.75 -25.86
C LEU A 162 -7.10 4.63 -24.75
N GLN A 163 -7.03 4.21 -23.49
CA GLN A 163 -7.54 4.98 -22.36
C GLN A 163 -6.77 6.29 -22.17
N CYS A 164 -5.44 6.28 -22.27
CA CYS A 164 -4.63 7.51 -22.20
C CYS A 164 -4.91 8.43 -23.41
N GLY A 165 -5.00 7.86 -24.62
CA GLY A 165 -5.38 8.61 -25.83
C GLY A 165 -6.78 9.23 -25.78
N SER A 166 -7.74 8.59 -25.09
CA SER A 166 -9.08 9.16 -24.86
C SER A 166 -9.09 10.35 -23.89
N LEU A 167 -7.98 10.58 -23.18
CA LEU A 167 -7.73 11.73 -22.32
C LEU A 167 -6.78 12.75 -22.98
N ASP A 168 -6.55 12.66 -24.30
CA ASP A 168 -5.60 13.49 -25.06
C ASP A 168 -4.14 13.42 -24.54
N VAL A 169 -3.77 12.36 -23.81
CA VAL A 169 -2.41 12.14 -23.31
C VAL A 169 -1.79 10.93 -24.05
N PRO A 170 -1.08 11.14 -25.17
CA PRO A 170 -0.50 10.04 -25.93
C PRO A 170 0.56 9.28 -25.14
N VAL A 171 0.51 7.95 -25.23
CA VAL A 171 1.58 7.07 -24.75
C VAL A 171 2.70 7.06 -25.78
N VAL A 172 3.86 7.60 -25.42
CA VAL A 172 5.04 7.64 -26.31
C VAL A 172 5.79 6.31 -26.36
N GLU A 173 5.79 5.58 -25.25
CA GLU A 173 6.41 4.26 -25.16
C GLU A 173 5.62 3.36 -24.21
N ALA A 174 5.50 2.08 -24.56
CA ALA A 174 4.82 1.07 -23.77
C ALA A 174 5.70 -0.19 -23.72
N LEU A 175 6.24 -0.49 -22.54
CA LEU A 175 7.22 -1.56 -22.34
C LEU A 175 6.61 -2.77 -21.62
N CYS A 176 6.98 -3.96 -22.05
CA CYS A 176 6.90 -5.19 -21.25
C CYS A 176 8.26 -5.43 -20.61
N ILE A 177 8.31 -5.75 -19.32
CA ILE A 177 9.52 -6.17 -18.59
C ILE A 177 9.23 -7.54 -17.95
N SER A 178 10.05 -8.54 -18.27
CA SER A 178 9.87 -9.94 -17.87
C SER A 178 11.16 -10.72 -18.10
N ASP A 179 11.54 -11.67 -17.23
CA ASP A 179 12.69 -12.58 -17.45
C ASP A 179 14.02 -11.83 -17.69
N GLY A 180 14.23 -10.74 -16.93
CA GLY A 180 15.41 -9.87 -17.09
C GLY A 180 15.52 -9.17 -18.45
N ARG A 181 14.45 -9.13 -19.23
CA ARG A 181 14.38 -8.59 -20.60
C ARG A 181 13.28 -7.56 -20.74
N PHE A 182 13.34 -6.76 -21.80
CA PHE A 182 12.27 -5.86 -22.19
C PHE A 182 11.88 -5.94 -23.67
N TRP A 183 10.65 -5.54 -23.95
CA TRP A 183 10.06 -5.39 -25.29
C TRP A 183 9.29 -4.08 -25.36
N SER A 184 9.29 -3.39 -26.50
CA SER A 184 8.36 -2.28 -26.78
C SER A 184 7.12 -2.80 -27.51
N TYR A 185 5.94 -2.28 -27.13
CA TYR A 185 4.69 -2.42 -27.88
C TYR A 185 4.46 -1.28 -28.90
N CYS A 186 5.37 -0.31 -28.97
CA CYS A 186 5.35 0.81 -29.92
C CYS A 186 6.33 0.62 -31.09
N CYS A 187 7.27 -0.32 -30.99
CA CYS A 187 8.29 -0.59 -32.02
C CYS A 187 8.10 -1.98 -32.67
N ASP A 188 7.77 -2.01 -33.96
CA ASP A 188 7.62 -3.24 -34.75
C ASP A 188 8.90 -3.65 -35.52
N ASN A 189 10.03 -2.97 -35.27
CA ASN A 189 11.30 -3.23 -35.98
C ASN A 189 12.09 -4.36 -35.30
N GLU A 190 12.18 -5.53 -35.93
CA GLU A 190 12.88 -6.72 -35.41
C GLU A 190 14.35 -6.49 -35.02
N VAL A 191 15.05 -5.54 -35.66
CA VAL A 191 16.45 -5.18 -35.33
C VAL A 191 16.52 -4.36 -34.04
N CYS A 192 15.49 -3.56 -33.77
CA CYS A 192 15.39 -2.71 -32.59
C CYS A 192 14.64 -3.39 -31.43
N CYS A 193 13.77 -4.37 -31.71
CA CYS A 193 12.94 -5.11 -30.77
C CYS A 193 12.81 -6.57 -31.25
N PRO A 194 13.83 -7.42 -31.04
CA PRO A 194 13.78 -8.83 -31.41
C PRO A 194 12.69 -9.57 -30.63
N ALA A 195 12.13 -10.63 -31.22
CA ALA A 195 11.05 -11.41 -30.59
C ALA A 195 11.45 -12.03 -29.23
N GLU A 196 12.72 -12.34 -29.03
CA GLU A 196 13.29 -12.85 -27.77
C GLU A 196 13.44 -11.78 -26.67
N GLY A 197 13.22 -10.50 -26.99
CA GLY A 197 13.39 -9.38 -26.08
C GLY A 197 14.85 -8.97 -25.92
N ILE A 198 15.06 -7.71 -25.53
CA ILE A 198 16.40 -7.17 -25.28
C ILE A 198 16.78 -7.47 -23.82
N PRO A 199 17.94 -8.08 -23.54
CA PRO A 199 18.40 -8.27 -22.18
C PRO A 199 18.68 -6.93 -21.51
N MET A 200 18.17 -6.76 -20.29
CA MET A 200 18.57 -5.64 -19.43
C MET A 200 20.01 -5.87 -18.91
N GLY A 201 20.68 -4.78 -18.53
CA GLY A 201 21.99 -4.87 -17.88
C GLY A 201 21.92 -5.56 -16.52
N LEU A 202 23.07 -5.84 -15.93
CA LEU A 202 23.11 -6.27 -14.53
C LEU A 202 22.51 -5.16 -13.65
N PRO A 203 21.55 -5.47 -12.75
CA PRO A 203 20.97 -4.47 -11.88
C PRO A 203 22.03 -3.71 -11.10
N GLY A 204 21.95 -2.37 -11.12
CA GLY A 204 22.90 -1.52 -10.41
C GLY A 204 24.15 -1.11 -11.20
N THR A 205 24.38 -1.60 -12.43
CA THR A 205 25.60 -1.28 -13.21
C THR A 205 25.46 -0.14 -14.21
N SER A 206 24.32 0.55 -14.27
CA SER A 206 24.07 1.63 -15.23
C SER A 206 24.50 3.01 -14.72
N VAL A 207 24.63 3.97 -15.63
CA VAL A 207 24.89 5.38 -15.28
C VAL A 207 23.77 5.94 -14.40
N LEU A 208 22.52 5.54 -14.67
CA LEU A 208 21.37 5.92 -13.85
C LEU A 208 21.42 5.28 -12.46
N ALA A 209 21.82 4.02 -12.34
CA ALA A 209 22.02 3.38 -11.05
C ALA A 209 23.07 4.11 -10.20
N ALA A 210 24.18 4.53 -10.81
CA ALA A 210 25.21 5.32 -10.14
C ALA A 210 24.68 6.70 -9.71
N ALA A 211 23.95 7.40 -10.59
CA ALA A 211 23.35 8.70 -10.28
C ALA A 211 22.27 8.61 -9.19
N ALA A 212 21.42 7.58 -9.23
CA ALA A 212 20.39 7.32 -8.22
C ALA A 212 21.02 6.99 -6.86
N THR A 213 22.09 6.19 -6.83
CA THR A 213 22.86 5.90 -5.61
C THR A 213 23.50 7.17 -5.04
N TYR A 214 24.08 8.03 -5.89
CA TYR A 214 24.62 9.33 -5.49
C TYR A 214 23.53 10.27 -4.92
N ALA A 215 22.32 10.22 -5.48
CA ALA A 215 21.14 10.93 -4.98
C ALA A 215 20.46 10.26 -3.77
N GLY A 216 21.06 9.22 -3.16
CA GLY A 216 20.53 8.52 -1.99
C GLY A 216 19.34 7.58 -2.26
N ILE A 217 18.96 7.36 -3.53
CA ILE A 217 17.83 6.50 -3.91
C ILE A 217 18.24 5.03 -3.76
N GLN A 218 17.76 4.38 -2.70
CA GLN A 218 17.98 2.96 -2.46
C GLN A 218 16.81 2.12 -3.01
N VAL A 219 17.07 1.28 -4.02
CA VAL A 219 16.06 0.35 -4.56
C VAL A 219 15.83 -0.80 -3.59
N ARG A 220 14.70 -0.82 -2.89
CA ARG A 220 14.33 -1.86 -1.91
C ARG A 220 13.79 -3.13 -2.59
N GLY A 221 14.72 -3.97 -3.04
CA GLY A 221 14.46 -5.35 -3.46
C GLY A 221 13.32 -5.48 -4.47
N THR A 222 12.50 -6.51 -4.30
CA THR A 222 11.26 -6.78 -5.05
C THR A 222 10.04 -6.62 -4.16
N LEU A 223 8.90 -6.25 -4.74
CA LEU A 223 7.62 -6.21 -4.00
C LEU A 223 7.22 -7.57 -3.42
N ARG A 224 7.58 -8.68 -4.08
CA ARG A 224 7.27 -10.03 -3.61
C ARG A 224 8.07 -10.39 -2.37
N GLU A 225 9.35 -10.03 -2.30
CA GLU A 225 10.15 -10.17 -1.07
C GLU A 225 9.54 -9.36 0.08
N LEU A 226 9.11 -8.11 -0.18
CA LEU A 226 8.45 -7.27 0.82
C LEU A 226 7.13 -7.89 1.33
N ARG A 227 6.25 -8.34 0.42
CA ARG A 227 4.99 -9.00 0.76
C ARG A 227 5.19 -10.34 1.48
N ALA A 228 6.24 -11.10 1.13
CA ALA A 228 6.55 -12.37 1.79
C ALA A 228 6.82 -12.22 3.30
N ARG A 229 7.23 -11.02 3.76
CA ARG A 229 7.39 -10.69 5.19
C ARG A 229 6.07 -10.57 5.95
N LEU A 230 4.95 -10.41 5.23
CA LEU A 230 3.61 -10.13 5.75
C LEU A 230 2.58 -11.22 5.43
N LEU A 231 2.90 -12.14 4.49
CA LEU A 231 2.00 -13.22 4.10
C LEU A 231 1.89 -14.30 5.20
N PRO A 232 0.68 -14.83 5.47
CA PRO A 232 0.49 -15.94 6.39
C PRO A 232 1.34 -17.16 6.03
N TRP A 233 1.84 -17.88 7.03
CA TRP A 233 2.60 -19.11 6.83
C TRP A 233 1.77 -20.18 6.10
N GLU A 234 2.44 -20.87 5.16
CA GLU A 234 1.90 -22.05 4.44
C GLU A 234 2.74 -23.31 4.75
N ASN A 235 3.50 -23.26 5.86
CA ASN A 235 4.38 -24.32 6.33
C ASN A 235 3.70 -25.19 7.41
N THR A 236 4.41 -26.18 7.96
CA THR A 236 3.86 -27.07 9.00
C THR A 236 3.56 -26.37 10.33
N ALA A 237 4.26 -25.27 10.66
CA ALA A 237 4.03 -24.51 11.89
C ALA A 237 2.70 -23.74 11.86
N ALA A 238 2.11 -23.52 10.67
CA ALA A 238 0.76 -22.98 10.55
C ALA A 238 -0.28 -23.85 11.27
N LEU A 239 -0.11 -25.18 11.29
CA LEU A 239 -1.05 -26.08 11.99
C LEU A 239 -0.98 -25.94 13.52
N GLU A 240 0.22 -25.72 14.06
CA GLU A 240 0.41 -25.48 15.50
C GLU A 240 -0.14 -24.11 15.90
N GLN A 241 0.05 -23.09 15.06
CA GLN A 241 -0.54 -21.77 15.22
C GLN A 241 -2.08 -21.77 15.13
N GLU A 242 -2.66 -22.57 14.24
CA GLU A 242 -4.12 -22.72 14.09
C GLU A 242 -4.75 -23.34 15.36
N VAL A 243 -4.11 -24.36 15.94
CA VAL A 243 -4.55 -24.95 17.23
C VAL A 243 -4.45 -23.96 18.39
N ALA A 244 -3.41 -23.12 18.43
CA ALA A 244 -3.29 -22.06 19.43
C ALA A 244 -4.38 -20.99 19.26
N LEU A 245 -4.69 -20.59 18.01
CA LEU A 245 -5.77 -19.66 17.69
C LEU A 245 -7.15 -20.21 18.09
N ASP A 246 -7.45 -21.47 17.79
CA ASP A 246 -8.69 -22.12 18.24
C ASP A 246 -8.81 -22.14 19.77
N THR A 247 -7.72 -22.46 20.47
CA THR A 247 -7.68 -22.54 21.93
C THR A 247 -7.90 -21.15 22.56
N ALA A 248 -7.16 -20.14 22.12
CA ALA A 248 -7.30 -18.78 22.60
C ALA A 248 -8.66 -18.16 22.20
N SER A 249 -9.23 -18.54 21.05
CA SER A 249 -10.56 -18.08 20.61
C SER A 249 -11.66 -18.55 21.57
N MET A 250 -11.56 -19.79 22.07
CA MET A 250 -12.50 -20.31 23.08
C MET A 250 -12.42 -19.61 24.44
N GLU A 251 -11.28 -18.99 24.79
CA GLU A 251 -11.06 -18.29 26.06
C GLU A 251 -11.35 -16.79 25.95
N THR A 252 -10.79 -16.13 24.94
CA THR A 252 -10.76 -14.67 24.80
C THR A 252 -12.06 -14.10 24.20
N VAL A 253 -12.68 -14.77 23.22
CA VAL A 253 -13.88 -14.24 22.54
C VAL A 253 -15.07 -14.08 23.51
N PRO A 254 -15.38 -15.03 24.41
CA PRO A 254 -16.44 -14.83 25.41
C PRO A 254 -16.18 -13.61 26.31
N ARG A 255 -14.96 -13.45 26.86
CA ARG A 255 -14.59 -12.32 27.72
C ARG A 255 -14.73 -10.96 27.03
N ILE A 256 -14.41 -10.88 25.73
CA ILE A 256 -14.61 -9.67 24.92
C ILE A 256 -16.11 -9.35 24.74
N LEU A 257 -16.94 -10.37 24.49
CA LEU A 257 -18.39 -10.22 24.24
C LEU A 257 -19.20 -9.94 25.51
N ASP A 258 -18.83 -10.51 26.66
CA ASP A 258 -19.51 -10.33 27.94
C ASP A 258 -19.30 -8.92 28.54
N GLY A 259 -18.43 -8.10 27.93
CA GLY A 259 -18.35 -6.64 28.10
C GLY A 259 -17.75 -6.14 29.42
N THR A 260 -17.88 -6.91 30.50
CA THR A 260 -17.32 -6.62 31.83
C THR A 260 -15.79 -6.82 31.82
N ASP A 261 -15.34 -7.91 31.21
CA ASP A 261 -13.92 -8.30 31.17
C ASP A 261 -13.19 -7.69 29.96
N ARG A 262 -13.90 -7.02 29.05
CA ARG A 262 -13.34 -6.43 27.82
C ARG A 262 -12.19 -5.46 28.10
N ALA A 263 -12.29 -4.68 29.18
CA ALA A 263 -11.21 -3.77 29.58
C ALA A 263 -10.01 -4.53 30.17
N GLU A 264 -10.23 -5.61 30.92
CA GLU A 264 -9.17 -6.46 31.47
C GLU A 264 -8.42 -7.19 30.35
N VAL A 265 -9.14 -7.79 29.39
CA VAL A 265 -8.55 -8.41 28.19
C VAL A 265 -7.72 -7.39 27.38
N ALA A 266 -8.17 -6.14 27.30
CA ALA A 266 -7.42 -5.08 26.62
C ALA A 266 -6.09 -4.75 27.32
N GLU A 267 -6.07 -4.65 28.66
CA GLU A 267 -4.81 -4.49 29.41
C GLU A 267 -3.91 -5.73 29.29
N GLU A 268 -4.45 -6.94 29.51
CA GLU A 268 -3.71 -8.21 29.38
C GLU A 268 -3.03 -8.34 28.01
N THR A 269 -3.74 -7.96 26.94
CA THR A 269 -3.22 -7.97 25.56
C THR A 269 -2.09 -6.96 25.38
N LEU A 270 -2.24 -5.74 25.89
CA LEU A 270 -1.23 -4.69 25.72
C LEU A 270 0.02 -4.96 26.57
N GLU A 271 -0.13 -5.42 27.82
CA GLU A 271 1.01 -5.87 28.62
C GLU A 271 1.75 -7.04 27.96
N LEU A 272 1.03 -7.96 27.31
CA LEU A 272 1.66 -9.06 26.55
C LEU A 272 2.44 -8.53 25.35
N ALA A 273 1.87 -7.57 24.61
CA ALA A 273 2.56 -6.95 23.48
C ALA A 273 3.81 -6.18 23.94
N GLU A 274 3.74 -5.39 25.03
CA GLU A 274 4.90 -4.70 25.61
C GLU A 274 6.02 -5.67 26.03
N ARG A 275 5.67 -6.80 26.69
CA ARG A 275 6.65 -7.85 27.04
C ARG A 275 7.33 -8.44 25.81
N ILE A 276 6.62 -8.64 24.71
CA ILE A 276 7.18 -9.18 23.47
C ILE A 276 8.01 -8.13 22.73
N MET A 277 7.56 -6.86 22.67
CA MET A 277 8.36 -5.76 22.12
C MET A 277 9.69 -5.60 22.88
N GLY A 278 9.69 -5.74 24.21
CA GLY A 278 10.92 -5.79 25.00
C GLY A 278 11.86 -6.92 24.58
N ARG A 279 11.35 -8.16 24.42
CA ARG A 279 12.11 -9.31 23.91
C ARG A 279 12.67 -9.09 22.50
N LEU A 280 11.93 -8.39 21.63
CA LEU A 280 12.37 -8.05 20.27
C LEU A 280 13.43 -6.95 20.28
N ALA A 281 13.29 -5.93 21.13
CA ALA A 281 14.25 -4.83 21.30
C ALA A 281 15.61 -5.31 21.87
N GLU A 282 15.59 -6.27 22.80
CA GLU A 282 16.80 -6.89 23.36
C GLU A 282 17.50 -7.85 22.38
N ALA A 283 16.81 -8.31 21.33
CA ALA A 283 17.36 -9.26 20.37
C ALA A 283 18.35 -8.57 19.41
N PRO A 284 19.61 -9.05 19.27
CA PRO A 284 20.58 -8.47 18.36
C PRO A 284 20.09 -8.49 16.89
N PRO A 285 20.34 -7.42 16.11
CA PRO A 285 19.91 -7.36 14.72
C PRO A 285 20.64 -8.41 13.87
N VAL A 286 19.87 -9.09 13.01
CA VAL A 286 20.38 -10.11 12.09
C VAL A 286 20.37 -9.57 10.66
N SER A 287 21.49 -9.72 9.94
CA SER A 287 21.59 -9.26 8.56
C SER A 287 20.69 -10.06 7.62
N GLY A 288 19.80 -9.36 6.92
CA GLY A 288 18.92 -9.90 5.88
C GLY A 288 17.48 -10.11 6.36
N ALA A 289 16.52 -9.59 5.59
CA ALA A 289 15.10 -9.53 5.98
C ALA A 289 14.53 -10.89 6.41
N LEU A 290 14.72 -11.94 5.59
CA LEU A 290 14.24 -13.30 5.91
C LEU A 290 14.83 -13.85 7.21
N MET A 291 16.12 -13.61 7.48
CA MET A 291 16.77 -14.11 8.69
C MET A 291 16.31 -13.34 9.94
N SER A 292 16.03 -12.04 9.81
CA SER A 292 15.41 -11.24 10.87
C SER A 292 13.98 -11.71 11.14
N ASP A 293 13.18 -11.90 10.08
CA ASP A 293 11.78 -12.32 10.20
C ASP A 293 11.66 -13.72 10.83
N LEU A 294 12.50 -14.67 10.42
CA LEU A 294 12.57 -16.01 11.04
C LEU A 294 13.02 -15.93 12.51
N ARG A 295 13.94 -15.02 12.85
CA ARG A 295 14.40 -14.85 14.22
C ARG A 295 13.33 -14.22 15.12
N ASP A 296 12.61 -13.23 14.61
CA ASP A 296 11.46 -12.63 15.31
C ASP A 296 10.34 -13.67 15.45
N ASP A 297 10.18 -14.56 14.47
CA ASP A 297 9.26 -15.69 14.55
C ASP A 297 9.67 -16.72 15.62
N GLU A 298 10.95 -17.05 15.79
CA GLU A 298 11.43 -17.89 16.91
C GLU A 298 11.21 -17.24 18.30
N LEU A 299 11.13 -15.91 18.35
CA LEU A 299 11.01 -15.14 19.60
C LEU A 299 9.56 -14.96 20.06
N ILE A 300 8.55 -15.50 19.38
CA ILE A 300 7.13 -15.34 19.72
C ILE A 300 6.42 -16.70 19.74
N GLY A 301 5.95 -17.12 20.92
CA GLY A 301 5.20 -18.37 21.08
C GLY A 301 3.85 -18.37 20.37
N HIS A 302 3.36 -19.55 19.99
CA HIS A 302 2.08 -19.70 19.28
C HIS A 302 0.89 -19.18 20.10
N ASP A 303 0.85 -19.51 21.39
CA ASP A 303 -0.18 -19.04 22.34
C ASP A 303 -0.10 -17.52 22.53
N GLU A 304 1.12 -16.98 22.69
CA GLU A 304 1.35 -15.54 22.84
C GLU A 304 0.80 -14.76 21.63
N ALA A 305 1.11 -15.24 20.42
CA ALA A 305 0.62 -14.64 19.20
C ALA A 305 -0.90 -14.81 19.01
N ALA A 306 -1.47 -15.96 19.39
CA ALA A 306 -2.89 -16.21 19.29
C ALA A 306 -3.70 -15.23 20.17
N THR A 307 -3.30 -15.06 21.42
CA THR A 307 -3.89 -14.07 22.35
C THR A 307 -3.79 -12.65 21.79
N LEU A 308 -2.64 -12.25 21.24
CA LEU A 308 -2.49 -10.92 20.63
C LEU A 308 -3.36 -10.73 19.37
N ILE A 309 -3.40 -11.71 18.47
CA ILE A 309 -4.21 -11.62 17.24
C ILE A 309 -5.69 -11.45 17.56
N LEU A 310 -6.20 -12.14 18.59
CA LEU A 310 -7.59 -12.05 19.03
C LEU A 310 -7.86 -10.77 19.83
N GLY A 311 -6.98 -10.38 20.74
CA GLY A 311 -7.12 -9.14 21.52
C GLY A 311 -7.08 -7.87 20.66
N LEU A 312 -6.32 -7.88 19.56
CA LEU A 312 -6.27 -6.81 18.56
C LEU A 312 -7.54 -6.66 17.69
N GLN A 313 -8.49 -7.61 17.78
CA GLN A 313 -9.81 -7.42 17.16
C GLN A 313 -10.67 -6.42 17.94
N ASP A 314 -10.34 -6.15 19.22
CA ASP A 314 -10.93 -5.01 19.91
C ASP A 314 -10.33 -3.68 19.39
N ARG A 315 -11.22 -2.79 18.95
CA ARG A 315 -10.84 -1.49 18.39
C ARG A 315 -10.09 -0.62 19.41
N THR A 316 -10.45 -0.66 20.68
CA THR A 316 -9.80 0.13 21.74
C THR A 316 -8.39 -0.36 22.02
N THR A 317 -8.20 -1.68 22.08
CA THR A 317 -6.88 -2.33 22.21
C THR A 317 -6.00 -1.99 21.02
N ARG A 318 -6.51 -2.13 19.80
CA ARG A 318 -5.79 -1.77 18.56
C ARG A 318 -5.41 -0.29 18.52
N ASP A 319 -6.32 0.60 18.87
CA ASP A 319 -6.08 2.05 18.79
C ASP A 319 -5.03 2.49 19.83
N ARG A 320 -4.89 1.78 20.95
CA ARG A 320 -3.77 1.91 21.90
C ARG A 320 -2.47 1.33 21.34
N ALA A 321 -2.52 0.14 20.73
CA ALA A 321 -1.36 -0.48 20.07
C ALA A 321 -0.82 0.37 18.90
N ALA A 322 -1.67 1.20 18.28
CA ALA A 322 -1.28 2.17 17.26
C ALA A 322 -0.46 3.36 17.81
N GLU A 323 -0.40 3.56 19.14
CA GLU A 323 0.40 4.62 19.78
C GLU A 323 1.91 4.32 19.79
N TRP A 324 2.32 3.08 19.47
CA TRP A 324 3.72 2.64 19.37
C TRP A 324 4.29 2.85 17.95
N MET A 325 4.35 4.11 17.51
CA MET A 325 4.79 4.50 16.15
C MET A 325 5.98 5.49 16.10
N GLU A 326 6.60 5.75 17.25
CA GLU A 326 7.63 6.77 17.45
C GLU A 326 8.79 6.24 18.30
N ASP A 327 9.92 6.96 18.25
CA ASP A 327 11.12 6.72 19.05
C ASP A 327 11.59 5.25 19.05
N ASP A 328 12.12 4.77 20.17
CA ASP A 328 12.63 3.40 20.33
C ASP A 328 11.52 2.32 20.31
N GLU A 329 10.23 2.71 20.39
CA GLU A 329 9.07 1.79 20.33
C GLU A 329 8.80 1.30 18.89
N ALA A 330 9.17 2.08 17.86
CA ALA A 330 8.72 1.87 16.48
C ALA A 330 9.28 0.61 15.78
N ASP A 331 10.57 0.31 15.89
CA ASP A 331 11.15 -0.90 15.27
C ASP A 331 10.64 -2.21 15.92
N PRO A 332 10.65 -2.36 17.27
CA PRO A 332 10.07 -3.52 17.93
C PRO A 332 8.58 -3.71 17.61
N ALA A 333 7.79 -2.62 17.57
CA ALA A 333 6.38 -2.68 17.20
C ALA A 333 6.19 -3.18 15.76
N LEU A 334 6.93 -2.63 14.79
CA LEU A 334 6.85 -3.06 13.39
C LEU A 334 7.25 -4.53 13.21
N ARG A 335 8.26 -5.01 13.94
CA ARG A 335 8.66 -6.43 13.96
C ARG A 335 7.59 -7.34 14.55
N LEU A 336 6.95 -6.93 15.65
CA LEU A 336 5.80 -7.64 16.23
C LEU A 336 4.64 -7.72 15.22
N TRP A 337 4.26 -6.60 14.60
CA TRP A 337 3.13 -6.56 13.65
C TRP A 337 3.35 -7.42 12.41
N ARG A 338 4.56 -7.42 11.85
CA ARG A 338 4.94 -8.36 10.77
C ARG A 338 4.79 -9.83 11.23
N ALA A 339 5.32 -10.17 12.40
CA ALA A 339 5.29 -11.54 12.93
C ALA A 339 3.88 -12.05 13.28
N LEU A 340 2.97 -11.16 13.73
CA LEU A 340 1.55 -11.50 13.94
C LEU A 340 0.80 -11.65 12.61
N ALA A 341 1.07 -10.79 11.61
CA ALA A 341 0.46 -10.92 10.28
C ALA A 341 0.78 -12.28 9.63
N ARG A 342 2.04 -12.73 9.71
CA ARG A 342 2.47 -14.07 9.25
C ARG A 342 1.79 -15.23 9.97
N ARG A 343 1.24 -15.01 11.17
CA ARG A 343 0.57 -16.02 12.00
C ARG A 343 -0.96 -16.06 11.86
N CYS A 344 -1.55 -15.15 11.08
CA CYS A 344 -2.99 -15.16 10.78
C CYS A 344 -3.30 -16.22 9.71
N VAL A 345 -3.25 -17.49 10.12
CA VAL A 345 -3.31 -18.68 9.26
C VAL A 345 -4.72 -19.31 9.19
N GLY A 346 -4.91 -20.23 8.25
CA GLY A 346 -6.12 -21.06 8.18
C GLY A 346 -7.41 -20.23 8.07
N PRO A 347 -8.44 -20.51 8.90
CA PRO A 347 -9.67 -19.71 8.99
C PRO A 347 -9.44 -18.25 9.42
N TYR A 348 -8.39 -17.97 10.19
CA TYR A 348 -8.14 -16.68 10.82
C TYR A 348 -7.44 -15.65 9.90
N ARG A 349 -7.37 -15.89 8.58
CA ARG A 349 -6.73 -14.97 7.62
C ARG A 349 -7.33 -13.57 7.61
N GLU A 350 -8.63 -13.43 7.86
CA GLU A 350 -9.31 -12.13 7.99
C GLU A 350 -8.81 -11.31 9.20
N HIS A 351 -8.38 -11.98 10.27
CA HIS A 351 -7.86 -11.33 11.48
C HIS A 351 -6.53 -10.61 11.22
N ALA A 352 -5.86 -10.91 10.10
CA ALA A 352 -4.65 -10.22 9.64
C ALA A 352 -4.87 -8.73 9.36
N ALA A 353 -6.12 -8.28 9.12
CA ALA A 353 -6.41 -6.88 8.84
C ALA A 353 -5.90 -5.93 9.94
N ALA A 354 -6.02 -6.32 11.22
CA ALA A 354 -5.52 -5.54 12.35
C ALA A 354 -3.97 -5.41 12.38
N PRO A 355 -3.16 -6.48 12.46
CA PRO A 355 -1.70 -6.38 12.47
C PRO A 355 -1.13 -5.83 11.15
N LEU A 356 -1.73 -6.11 9.99
CA LEU A 356 -1.31 -5.51 8.71
C LEU A 356 -1.53 -3.99 8.69
N THR A 357 -2.63 -3.51 9.28
CA THR A 357 -2.89 -2.06 9.42
C THR A 357 -1.89 -1.40 10.36
N LEU A 358 -1.58 -2.04 11.49
CA LEU A 358 -0.59 -1.54 12.45
C LEU A 358 0.83 -1.54 11.86
N ALA A 359 1.24 -2.60 11.16
CA ALA A 359 2.50 -2.64 10.42
C ALA A 359 2.57 -1.49 9.39
N GLY A 360 1.51 -1.29 8.62
CA GLY A 360 1.44 -0.21 7.63
C GLY A 360 1.47 1.20 8.24
N TRP A 361 0.83 1.40 9.40
CA TRP A 361 0.85 2.64 10.16
C TRP A 361 2.25 2.99 10.69
N VAL A 362 2.95 2.03 11.30
CA VAL A 362 4.29 2.23 11.85
C VAL A 362 5.32 2.39 10.71
N ALA A 363 5.20 1.64 9.62
CA ALA A 363 6.02 1.83 8.43
C ALA A 363 5.86 3.25 7.84
N TRP A 364 4.62 3.74 7.70
CA TRP A 364 4.37 5.10 7.20
C TRP A 364 4.96 6.17 8.12
N SER A 365 4.75 6.00 9.42
CA SER A 365 5.27 6.89 10.46
C SER A 365 6.81 6.96 10.45
N THR A 366 7.49 5.83 10.24
CA THR A 366 8.96 5.76 10.14
C THR A 366 9.51 6.13 8.77
N GLY A 367 8.65 6.52 7.82
CA GLY A 367 9.04 7.00 6.48
C GLY A 367 9.17 5.91 5.41
N ASP A 368 8.88 4.64 5.71
CA ASP A 368 8.73 3.60 4.69
C ASP A 368 7.31 3.63 4.10
N GLU A 369 7.08 4.59 3.21
CA GLU A 369 5.80 4.70 2.49
C GLU A 369 5.51 3.50 1.57
N LEU A 370 6.52 2.70 1.22
CA LEU A 370 6.36 1.54 0.33
C LEU A 370 5.74 0.38 1.11
N GLU A 371 6.38 0.00 2.22
CA GLU A 371 5.86 -1.01 3.12
C GLU A 371 4.51 -0.59 3.71
N ALA A 372 4.33 0.70 4.02
CA ALA A 372 3.03 1.25 4.40
C ALA A 372 1.92 0.93 3.39
N ARG A 373 2.11 1.33 2.12
CA ARG A 373 1.08 1.16 1.08
C ARG A 373 0.81 -0.32 0.79
N GLU A 374 1.83 -1.17 0.79
CA GLU A 374 1.65 -2.60 0.55
C GLU A 374 1.00 -3.33 1.73
N ALA A 375 1.41 -3.05 2.98
CA ALA A 375 0.79 -3.63 4.18
C ALA A 375 -0.69 -3.21 4.30
N LEU A 376 -1.00 -1.94 4.06
CA LEU A 376 -2.38 -1.44 4.05
C LEU A 376 -3.21 -2.04 2.88
N ALA A 377 -2.62 -2.22 1.71
CA ALA A 377 -3.29 -2.90 0.60
C ALA A 377 -3.54 -4.40 0.89
N MET A 378 -2.63 -5.07 1.61
CA MET A 378 -2.83 -6.43 2.10
C MET A 378 -3.91 -6.50 3.19
N ALA A 379 -3.97 -5.52 4.10
CA ALA A 379 -5.04 -5.42 5.10
C ALA A 379 -6.42 -5.34 4.44
N LEU A 380 -6.56 -4.51 3.40
CA LEU A 380 -7.78 -4.40 2.58
C LEU A 380 -8.07 -5.63 1.71
N GLY A 381 -7.07 -6.48 1.48
CA GLY A 381 -7.25 -7.79 0.86
C GLY A 381 -7.74 -8.87 1.83
N ALA A 382 -7.48 -8.69 3.14
CA ALA A 382 -7.99 -9.56 4.21
C ALA A 382 -9.40 -9.16 4.65
N ASP A 383 -9.65 -7.86 4.84
CA ASP A 383 -10.98 -7.27 5.08
C ASP A 383 -11.14 -5.95 4.28
N PRO A 384 -11.93 -5.96 3.19
CA PRO A 384 -12.19 -4.77 2.38
C PRO A 384 -12.90 -3.62 3.11
N ASP A 385 -13.65 -3.91 4.18
CA ASP A 385 -14.43 -2.94 4.94
C ASP A 385 -13.68 -2.41 6.18
N TYR A 386 -12.43 -2.84 6.40
CA TYR A 386 -11.60 -2.43 7.53
C TYR A 386 -11.29 -0.92 7.51
N LEU A 387 -12.14 -0.13 8.15
CA LEU A 387 -12.17 1.33 8.07
C LEU A 387 -10.81 2.00 8.34
N PHE A 388 -10.04 1.48 9.30
CA PHE A 388 -8.75 2.07 9.65
C PHE A 388 -7.71 1.89 8.54
N ALA A 389 -7.66 0.69 7.92
CA ALA A 389 -6.85 0.46 6.73
C ALA A 389 -7.29 1.35 5.56
N ARG A 390 -8.61 1.51 5.34
CA ARG A 390 -9.15 2.35 4.27
C ARG A 390 -8.72 3.81 4.40
N LEU A 391 -8.84 4.38 5.61
CA LEU A 391 -8.48 5.77 5.90
C LEU A 391 -6.97 6.01 5.76
N LEU A 392 -6.13 5.14 6.34
CA LEU A 392 -4.68 5.23 6.20
C LEU A 392 -4.23 5.03 4.75
N HIS A 393 -4.77 4.02 4.05
CA HIS A 393 -4.44 3.77 2.65
C HIS A 393 -4.84 4.95 1.75
N GLN A 394 -5.97 5.62 2.03
CA GLN A 394 -6.33 6.86 1.33
C GLN A 394 -5.32 7.98 1.63
N ALA A 395 -5.00 8.22 2.90
CA ALA A 395 -4.05 9.27 3.32
C ALA A 395 -2.65 9.08 2.70
N CYS A 396 -2.12 7.85 2.70
CA CYS A 396 -0.84 7.50 2.08
C CYS A 396 -0.82 7.69 0.55
N ASN A 397 -1.98 7.62 -0.12
CA ASN A 397 -2.11 7.78 -1.58
C ASN A 397 -2.47 9.22 -2.01
N GLU A 398 -3.00 10.03 -1.10
CA GLU A 398 -3.21 11.46 -1.28
C GLU A 398 -1.98 12.29 -0.93
N GLY A 399 -0.97 11.70 -0.27
CA GLY A 399 0.27 12.36 0.10
C GLY A 399 0.12 13.26 1.33
N LEU A 400 -0.74 12.87 2.27
CA LEU A 400 -0.88 13.57 3.55
C LEU A 400 0.37 13.36 4.42
N ASP A 401 0.61 14.27 5.36
CA ASP A 401 1.69 14.16 6.34
C ASP A 401 1.27 13.27 7.54
N PRO A 402 1.98 12.17 7.86
CA PRO A 402 1.68 11.30 9.00
C PRO A 402 1.68 12.04 10.35
N GLU A 403 2.37 13.17 10.50
CA GLU A 403 2.33 13.98 11.73
C GLU A 403 0.91 14.46 12.09
N SER A 404 0.02 14.58 11.10
CA SER A 404 -1.38 14.93 11.35
C SER A 404 -2.11 13.84 12.15
N VAL A 405 -1.84 12.57 11.86
CA VAL A 405 -2.42 11.42 12.55
C VAL A 405 -1.70 11.17 13.87
N ARG A 406 -0.36 11.26 13.90
CA ARG A 406 0.44 11.19 15.14
C ARG A 406 -0.03 12.19 16.19
N ARG A 407 -0.30 13.45 15.78
CA ARG A 407 -0.83 14.49 16.68
C ARG A 407 -2.15 14.08 17.33
N CYS A 408 -3.02 13.37 16.61
CA CYS A 408 -4.28 12.83 17.13
C CYS A 408 -4.03 11.75 18.19
N LEU A 409 -3.25 10.72 17.86
CA LEU A 409 -2.93 9.62 18.78
C LEU A 409 -2.17 10.11 20.04
N ARG A 410 -1.20 11.02 19.88
CA ARG A 410 -0.51 11.68 21.00
C ARG A 410 -1.48 12.46 21.91
N ALA A 411 -2.53 13.07 21.35
CA ALA A 411 -3.54 13.79 22.14
C ALA A 411 -4.43 12.81 22.93
N GLU A 412 -4.75 11.65 22.35
CA GLU A 412 -5.47 10.58 23.06
C GLU A 412 -4.64 9.95 24.18
N ARG A 413 -3.38 9.55 23.92
CA ARG A 413 -2.43 9.04 24.95
C ARG A 413 -2.35 10.01 26.14
N LYS A 414 -2.22 11.32 25.86
CA LYS A 414 -2.19 12.40 26.88
C LYS A 414 -3.54 12.65 27.57
N GLY A 415 -4.66 12.46 26.88
CA GLY A 415 -6.00 12.57 27.46
C GLY A 415 -6.27 11.47 28.49
N ARG A 416 -5.88 10.23 28.17
CA ARG A 416 -6.01 9.05 29.03
C ARG A 416 -5.07 9.12 30.24
N GLY A 417 -3.86 9.64 30.07
CA GLY A 417 -2.87 9.82 31.15
C GLY A 417 -3.18 10.90 32.19
N ARG A 418 -4.29 11.65 32.07
CA ARG A 418 -4.71 12.64 33.08
C ARG A 418 -5.81 12.04 33.96
N PRO A 419 -5.56 11.78 35.26
CA PRO A 419 -6.61 11.32 36.15
C PRO A 419 -7.64 12.43 36.39
N GLY A 420 -8.82 12.29 35.77
CA GLY A 420 -9.98 13.15 36.05
C GLY A 420 -10.46 14.02 34.89
N THR A 421 -11.03 13.40 33.86
CA THR A 421 -12.24 13.91 33.18
C THR A 421 -12.99 12.73 32.57
N ALA A 422 -13.94 12.17 33.30
CA ALA A 422 -14.89 11.21 32.74
C ALA A 422 -15.80 11.96 31.75
N SER A 423 -15.51 11.82 30.45
CA SER A 423 -16.44 12.23 29.41
C SER A 423 -17.58 11.23 29.37
N ALA A 424 -18.72 11.60 29.94
CA ALA A 424 -19.95 10.81 29.84
C ALA A 424 -20.51 10.91 28.42
N SER A 425 -20.09 10.01 27.52
CA SER A 425 -20.81 9.74 26.27
C SER A 425 -21.93 8.74 26.55
N ALA A 426 -23.00 9.23 27.18
CA ALA A 426 -24.26 8.51 27.16
C ALA A 426 -24.80 8.47 25.71
N THR A 427 -25.33 7.32 25.34
CA THR A 427 -26.11 7.11 24.12
C THR A 427 -27.35 7.99 24.10
N ASP A 428 -27.74 8.46 22.91
CA ASP A 428 -29.14 8.38 22.46
C ASP A 428 -29.24 8.57 20.94
N ASP A 429 -30.08 7.75 20.29
CA ASP A 429 -30.60 7.97 18.94
C ASP A 429 -31.50 9.23 18.91
N PRO A 430 -31.81 9.75 17.71
CA PRO A 430 -33.24 9.79 17.41
C PRO A 430 -33.59 9.52 15.93
N ASP A 431 -34.64 8.73 15.74
CA ASP A 431 -35.55 8.83 14.58
C ASP A 431 -36.89 9.43 15.02
N ALA A 432 -37.63 9.99 14.06
CA ALA A 432 -38.99 10.52 14.13
C ALA A 432 -39.28 11.81 14.93
N GLY A 433 -39.52 12.91 14.19
CA GLY A 433 -40.90 13.40 14.13
C GLY A 433 -41.25 14.84 14.58
N THR A 434 -41.37 15.71 13.57
CA THR A 434 -42.44 16.73 13.41
C THR A 434 -42.41 18.09 14.15
N ALA A 435 -42.50 19.15 13.32
CA ALA A 435 -43.22 20.42 13.51
C ALA A 435 -42.70 21.56 14.43
N ALA A 436 -42.17 22.60 13.76
CA ALA A 436 -42.56 24.03 13.87
C ALA A 436 -42.34 24.82 15.19
N ALA A 437 -41.42 25.80 15.16
CA ALA A 437 -41.75 27.25 15.15
C ALA A 437 -40.49 28.16 15.21
N ASP A 438 -40.41 29.15 14.31
CA ASP A 438 -39.68 30.42 14.49
C ASP A 438 -40.40 31.32 15.52
N PRO A 439 -39.84 32.41 16.12
CA PRO A 439 -38.83 33.32 15.53
C PRO A 439 -37.82 34.03 16.49
N ALA A 440 -37.11 35.02 15.92
CA ALA A 440 -36.70 36.33 16.51
C ALA A 440 -35.26 36.55 17.03
N GLU A 441 -34.41 37.09 16.13
CA GLU A 441 -33.70 38.39 16.19
C GLU A 441 -33.19 38.99 17.53
N HIS A 442 -32.00 39.59 17.45
CA HIS A 442 -31.52 40.64 18.38
C HIS A 442 -30.80 41.76 17.62
N GLU A 443 -31.28 42.99 17.79
CA GLU A 443 -30.65 44.23 17.31
C GLU A 443 -29.59 44.74 18.28
N VAL A 444 -28.62 45.52 17.78
CA VAL A 444 -27.90 46.55 18.57
C VAL A 444 -27.81 47.83 17.73
N ALA A 445 -27.96 48.98 18.39
CA ALA A 445 -28.42 50.23 17.77
C ALA A 445 -27.34 51.21 17.27
N ASP A 446 -27.83 52.16 16.47
CA ASP A 446 -27.18 53.26 15.72
C ASP A 446 -26.72 54.45 16.62
N PRO A 447 -25.97 55.46 16.10
CA PRO A 447 -26.68 56.66 15.63
C PRO A 447 -26.09 57.41 14.40
N ALA A 448 -26.99 57.77 13.47
CA ALA A 448 -26.88 58.68 12.33
C ALA A 448 -26.77 60.20 12.75
N PRO A 449 -26.99 61.25 11.90
CA PRO A 449 -27.34 61.29 10.47
C PRO A 449 -26.70 62.41 9.59
N ARG A 450 -26.92 62.36 8.26
CA ARG A 450 -27.46 63.49 7.47
C ARG A 450 -27.92 63.10 6.04
N GLU A 451 -29.18 63.42 5.77
CA GLU A 451 -29.97 63.27 4.53
C GLU A 451 -29.75 64.44 3.51
N PRO A 452 -30.49 64.57 2.37
CA PRO A 452 -31.16 63.58 1.49
C PRO A 452 -31.03 63.88 -0.04
N ALA A 453 -31.50 62.97 -0.91
CA ALA A 453 -32.43 63.33 -2.03
C ALA A 453 -32.97 62.12 -2.84
N ARG A 454 -34.28 61.82 -2.67
CA ARG A 454 -35.35 61.65 -3.71
C ARG A 454 -34.93 61.11 -5.10
N ARG A 455 -35.63 60.14 -5.73
CA ARG A 455 -37.11 60.05 -5.86
C ARG A 455 -37.57 58.73 -6.56
N ARG A 456 -38.60 58.07 -6.00
CA ARG A 456 -39.77 57.34 -6.61
C ARG A 456 -39.68 56.56 -7.97
N ARG A 457 -40.52 55.56 -8.30
CA ARG A 457 -41.42 54.56 -7.61
C ARG A 457 -42.31 53.86 -8.68
N ARG A 458 -42.42 52.51 -8.68
CA ARG A 458 -43.55 51.66 -9.24
C ARG A 458 -43.78 51.59 -10.78
N VAL A 459 -44.52 50.63 -11.37
CA VAL A 459 -44.83 49.16 -11.15
C VAL A 459 -45.85 48.67 -12.22
N ARG A 460 -45.78 47.39 -12.66
CA ARG A 460 -46.78 46.62 -13.48
C ARG A 460 -47.12 47.17 -14.90
N GLY A 461 -47.64 46.40 -15.86
CA GLY A 461 -47.89 44.94 -15.96
C GLY A 461 -48.95 44.59 -17.02
N GLU A 462 -48.91 43.35 -17.56
CA GLU A 462 -49.97 42.61 -18.30
C GLU A 462 -50.42 43.07 -19.72
N GLY A 463 -50.82 42.12 -20.60
CA GLY A 463 -51.66 42.37 -21.80
C GLY A 463 -51.35 41.56 -23.08
N ALA A 464 -52.26 40.67 -23.51
CA ALA A 464 -52.11 39.63 -24.56
C ALA A 464 -52.51 39.99 -26.03
N SER A 465 -52.46 38.99 -26.94
CA SER A 465 -53.10 38.86 -28.30
C SER A 465 -52.48 39.65 -29.49
N SER A 466 -52.55 39.24 -30.79
CA SER A 466 -52.99 38.03 -31.53
C SER A 466 -52.67 38.11 -33.07
N GLU A 467 -52.85 37.00 -33.84
CA GLU A 467 -52.89 36.86 -35.34
C GLU A 467 -51.54 36.93 -36.13
N GLY A 468 -51.28 36.20 -37.25
CA GLY A 468 -52.05 35.21 -38.05
C GLY A 468 -51.18 34.44 -39.11
N THR A 469 -51.73 33.40 -39.79
CA THR A 469 -51.08 32.46 -40.76
C THR A 469 -51.31 32.87 -42.26
N PRO A 470 -50.79 32.24 -43.36
CA PRO A 470 -50.83 30.80 -43.80
C PRO A 470 -49.45 30.26 -44.32
N CYS A 471 -49.23 29.13 -45.03
CA CYS A 471 -49.65 27.71 -45.09
C CYS A 471 -49.13 27.09 -46.42
N GLU A 472 -49.16 25.74 -46.54
CA GLU A 472 -48.87 24.83 -47.71
C GLU A 472 -47.46 24.19 -47.78
N GLY A 473 -47.30 22.87 -48.01
CA GLY A 473 -48.30 21.78 -48.20
C GLY A 473 -47.67 20.36 -48.20
N ALA A 474 -48.51 19.31 -48.17
CA ALA A 474 -48.16 17.87 -48.18
C ALA A 474 -49.14 17.06 -49.08
N PRO A 475 -48.84 15.79 -49.44
CA PRO A 475 -49.61 14.61 -48.93
C PRO A 475 -48.72 13.37 -48.60
N CYS A 476 -49.01 12.53 -47.59
CA CYS A 476 -49.89 11.32 -47.53
C CYS A 476 -49.46 10.13 -48.45
N GLU A 477 -49.49 8.84 -48.05
CA GLU A 477 -50.55 8.08 -47.34
C GLU A 477 -50.08 6.96 -46.33
N GLU A 478 -50.95 6.71 -45.32
CA GLU A 478 -51.45 5.47 -44.64
C GLU A 478 -50.56 4.22 -44.29
N ARG A 479 -50.49 3.79 -43.01
CA ARG A 479 -51.34 2.81 -42.23
C ARG A 479 -51.23 1.32 -42.68
N ALA A 480 -51.15 0.27 -41.85
CA ALA A 480 -51.30 0.03 -40.39
C ALA A 480 -50.50 -1.26 -39.96
N GLU A 481 -50.60 -1.96 -38.81
CA GLU A 481 -51.45 -1.86 -37.58
C GLU A 481 -50.86 -2.57 -36.31
N THR A 482 -51.27 -2.11 -35.12
CA THR A 482 -51.41 -2.73 -33.76
C THR A 482 -50.54 -3.87 -33.13
N ARG A 483 -50.03 -3.54 -31.91
CA ARG A 483 -50.20 -4.19 -30.56
C ARG A 483 -49.52 -5.52 -30.15
N GLU A 484 -48.52 -5.38 -29.26
CA GLU A 484 -48.43 -5.88 -27.85
C GLU A 484 -49.48 -6.87 -27.27
N PRO A 485 -49.14 -7.77 -26.30
CA PRO A 485 -48.65 -7.34 -24.97
C PRO A 485 -47.69 -8.25 -24.15
N SER A 486 -47.27 -7.67 -23.00
CA SER A 486 -46.45 -8.18 -21.88
C SER A 486 -46.90 -9.51 -21.21
N ILE A 487 -45.92 -10.29 -20.70
CA ILE A 487 -46.10 -11.25 -19.60
C ILE A 487 -44.96 -11.11 -18.56
N ARG A 488 -45.29 -11.27 -17.27
CA ARG A 488 -44.39 -11.22 -16.10
C ARG A 488 -43.78 -12.60 -15.78
N THR A 489 -42.64 -12.63 -15.09
CA THR A 489 -42.14 -13.86 -14.44
C THR A 489 -41.57 -13.57 -13.04
N SER A 490 -41.73 -14.52 -12.12
CA SER A 490 -41.26 -14.49 -10.72
C SER A 490 -40.76 -15.91 -10.34
N PRO A 491 -40.16 -16.14 -9.14
CA PRO A 491 -38.93 -16.95 -9.01
C PRO A 491 -39.14 -18.46 -8.73
N PRO A 492 -38.08 -19.29 -8.87
CA PRO A 492 -38.16 -20.73 -8.60
C PRO A 492 -38.09 -21.09 -7.10
N ARG A 493 -38.80 -22.15 -6.71
CA ARG A 493 -38.68 -22.85 -5.42
C ARG A 493 -38.11 -24.26 -5.61
N ARG A 494 -37.48 -24.78 -4.54
CA ARG A 494 -36.95 -26.16 -4.41
C ARG A 494 -38.05 -27.23 -4.52
N PRO A 495 -37.66 -28.49 -4.79
CA PRO A 495 -38.29 -29.66 -4.17
C PRO A 495 -37.29 -30.49 -3.34
N ALA A 496 -37.81 -31.32 -2.43
CA ALA A 496 -37.06 -32.32 -1.67
C ALA A 496 -37.87 -33.61 -1.50
N ASP A 497 -37.15 -34.72 -1.63
CA ASP A 497 -37.29 -36.06 -1.03
C ASP A 497 -38.40 -37.10 -1.33
N ASP A 498 -37.96 -38.36 -1.12
CA ASP A 498 -38.65 -39.66 -0.95
C ASP A 498 -39.36 -40.33 -2.16
N THR A 499 -39.37 -41.68 -2.34
CA THR A 499 -38.96 -42.80 -1.46
C THR A 499 -38.37 -44.03 -2.22
N ARG A 500 -37.69 -44.92 -1.49
CA ARG A 500 -37.13 -46.26 -1.85
C ARG A 500 -38.19 -47.39 -1.97
N PRO A 501 -37.90 -48.61 -2.53
CA PRO A 501 -36.84 -49.61 -2.17
C PRO A 501 -36.01 -50.13 -3.38
N GLY A 502 -35.10 -51.13 -3.33
CA GLY A 502 -34.54 -52.02 -2.27
C GLY A 502 -34.81 -53.53 -2.48
N GLY A 503 -33.90 -54.51 -2.28
CA GLY A 503 -32.45 -54.50 -1.99
C GLY A 503 -31.87 -55.89 -1.55
N GLY A 504 -30.62 -56.23 -1.91
CA GLY A 504 -29.91 -57.49 -1.53
C GLY A 504 -28.44 -57.52 -2.01
N ARG A 505 -27.42 -57.51 -1.13
CA ARG A 505 -26.75 -58.62 -0.40
C ARG A 505 -25.57 -59.29 -1.14
N THR A 506 -24.32 -59.06 -0.66
CA THR A 506 -23.37 -60.10 -0.19
C THR A 506 -22.13 -59.55 0.57
N ARG A 507 -21.57 -60.41 1.44
CA ARG A 507 -20.40 -60.29 2.37
C ARG A 507 -19.09 -59.80 1.73
N SER A 508 -18.19 -59.02 2.36
CA SER A 508 -17.47 -59.10 3.66
C SER A 508 -16.21 -60.00 3.68
N THR A 509 -15.02 -59.38 3.85
CA THR A 509 -13.90 -59.86 4.72
C THR A 509 -12.82 -58.77 4.95
N ARG A 510 -12.17 -58.81 6.14
CA ARG A 510 -10.97 -58.03 6.53
C ARG A 510 -9.67 -58.72 6.06
N PRO A 511 -8.50 -58.07 6.24
CA PRO A 511 -7.34 -58.75 6.85
C PRO A 511 -6.97 -58.18 8.23
N ARG A 512 -6.26 -58.99 9.02
CA ARG A 512 -5.66 -58.63 10.34
C ARG A 512 -4.13 -58.62 10.23
N THR A 513 -3.50 -57.99 11.23
CA THR A 513 -2.09 -58.11 11.60
C THR A 513 -1.58 -59.57 11.70
N PRO A 514 -0.28 -59.81 11.44
CA PRO A 514 0.43 -60.99 11.92
C PRO A 514 1.20 -60.71 13.23
N GLY A 515 1.34 -61.72 14.08
CA GLY A 515 2.12 -61.65 15.32
C GLY A 515 2.94 -62.91 15.58
N LYS A 516 4.22 -62.70 15.95
CA LYS A 516 5.21 -63.58 16.62
C LYS A 516 5.13 -65.12 16.46
N GLY A 517 6.25 -65.69 15.99
CA GLY A 517 6.72 -67.05 16.29
C GLY A 517 8.21 -67.02 16.68
N ALA A 518 8.68 -67.91 17.55
CA ALA A 518 9.97 -67.79 18.26
C ALA A 518 11.07 -68.77 17.80
N GLY A 519 12.34 -68.38 18.01
CA GLY A 519 13.54 -69.23 17.84
C GLY A 519 14.64 -68.83 18.84
N ARG A 520 15.40 -69.82 19.37
CA ARG A 520 16.38 -69.66 20.49
C ARG A 520 17.85 -69.68 20.04
N ARG A 521 18.75 -69.29 20.97
CA ARG A 521 20.23 -69.51 21.09
C ARG A 521 21.08 -68.33 20.56
N ARG A 522 21.96 -67.72 21.40
CA ARG A 522 23.34 -68.12 21.82
C ARG A 522 24.30 -68.15 20.62
N ASP A 523 25.52 -67.61 20.64
CA ASP A 523 26.40 -67.23 21.77
C ASP A 523 27.43 -66.10 21.39
N THR A 524 28.08 -65.52 22.41
CA THR A 524 29.45 -64.90 22.40
C THR A 524 29.85 -63.72 21.47
N ARG A 525 29.96 -62.53 22.08
CA ARG A 525 31.20 -61.68 22.10
C ARG A 525 32.23 -62.28 23.11
N PRO A 526 33.45 -61.76 23.35
CA PRO A 526 34.12 -60.54 22.83
C PRO A 526 35.57 -60.76 22.32
N GLU A 527 36.24 -59.71 21.82
CA GLU A 527 37.47 -59.17 22.47
C GLU A 527 37.87 -57.79 21.91
N SER A 528 38.78 -57.11 22.61
CA SER A 528 39.13 -55.70 22.43
C SER A 528 40.64 -55.46 22.58
N ALA A 529 41.28 -54.77 21.64
CA ALA A 529 42.67 -54.32 21.79
C ALA A 529 43.00 -53.04 20.96
N HIS A 530 43.28 -51.95 21.68
CA HIS A 530 44.20 -50.87 21.28
C HIS A 530 45.62 -51.20 21.85
N PRO A 531 46.69 -50.37 21.72
CA PRO A 531 47.04 -49.30 20.75
C PRO A 531 48.47 -49.47 20.16
N ALA A 532 48.94 -48.58 19.27
CA ALA A 532 50.39 -48.28 19.12
C ALA A 532 50.71 -46.93 18.41
N SER A 533 51.79 -46.30 18.87
CA SER A 533 52.27 -44.93 18.61
C SER A 533 53.02 -44.64 17.30
N ARG A 534 53.01 -43.35 16.90
CA ARG A 534 54.10 -42.50 16.34
C ARG A 534 55.26 -43.12 15.54
N LYS A 535 55.41 -42.65 14.29
CA LYS A 535 56.57 -42.02 13.61
C LYS A 535 56.02 -41.46 12.26
N GLY A 536 56.53 -40.43 11.60
CA GLY A 536 57.78 -39.67 11.74
C GLY A 536 58.50 -39.64 10.38
N GLU A 537 58.82 -38.44 9.89
CA GLU A 537 59.57 -38.12 8.64
C GLU A 537 58.79 -38.24 7.30
N GLY A 538 59.03 -37.25 6.41
CA GLY A 538 58.32 -37.00 5.16
C GLY A 538 58.21 -35.51 4.88
#